data_AF-A0A7V9BZM0-F1
#
_entry.id   AF-A0A7V9BZM0-F1
#
_cell.length_a   1.000
_cell.length_b   1.000
_cell.length_c   1.000
_cell.angle_alpha   90.00
_cell.angle_beta   90.00
_cell.angle_gamma   90.00
#
_symmetry.space_group_name_H-M   'P 1'
#
loop_
_entity.id
_entity.type
_entity.pdbx_description
1 polymer ?
#
loop_
_entity_poly.entity_id
_entity_poly.type
_entity_poly.pdbx_seq_one_letter_code
_entity_poly.pdbx_strand_id
1 'polypeptide(L)'
;MRIVATSVFERVVYYCACLDERDPAHPVLEVDALLREDDADGPLLLPVADYKRMIGFDVAKANLSGFRSAGRTESRDGVEYLAFPVWKRTREQ
;
A
#
# COMPACT_ATOMS: atom_id res chain seq x y z
N MET A 1 -4.90 -4.73 8.83
CA MET A 1 -5.26 -5.10 7.44
C MET A 1 -3.99 -5.58 6.77
N ARG A 2 -4.04 -6.63 5.95
CA ARG A 2 -2.87 -7.19 5.27
C ARG A 2 -3.07 -7.14 3.77
N ILE A 3 -2.16 -6.47 3.08
CA ILE A 3 -2.17 -6.30 1.63
C ILE A 3 -0.98 -7.04 1.05
N VAL A 4 -1.20 -7.79 -0.01
CA VAL A 4 -0.11 -8.37 -0.80
C VAL A 4 0.05 -7.61 -2.11
N ALA A 5 1.24 -7.11 -2.40
CA ALA A 5 1.61 -6.53 -3.68
C ALA A 5 2.27 -7.61 -4.55
N THR A 6 1.71 -7.84 -5.74
CA THR A 6 2.18 -8.84 -6.71
C THR A 6 2.88 -8.20 -7.91
N SER A 7 2.81 -6.87 -8.06
CA SER A 7 3.57 -6.11 -9.03
C SER A 7 3.95 -4.75 -8.45
N VAL A 8 5.25 -4.46 -8.49
CA VAL A 8 5.86 -3.21 -8.03
C VAL A 8 6.83 -2.75 -9.10
N PHE A 9 6.84 -1.45 -9.40
CA PHE A 9 7.81 -0.83 -10.29
C PHE A 9 8.09 0.60 -9.83
N GLU A 10 9.37 0.97 -9.71
CA GLU A 10 9.79 2.30 -9.21
C GLU A 10 9.04 2.73 -7.93
N ARG A 11 9.02 1.83 -6.94
CA ARG A 11 8.30 1.97 -5.65
C ARG A 11 6.78 1.92 -5.73
N VAL A 12 6.17 2.01 -6.91
CA VAL A 12 4.70 2.05 -7.05
C VAL A 12 4.14 0.64 -7.12
N VAL A 13 3.10 0.36 -6.33
CA VAL A 13 2.32 -0.87 -6.38
C VAL A 13 1.29 -0.78 -7.51
N TYR A 14 1.38 -1.67 -8.50
CA TYR A 14 0.46 -1.74 -9.64
C TYR A 14 -0.62 -2.81 -9.46
N TYR A 15 -0.26 -3.94 -8.86
CA TYR A 15 -1.22 -5.02 -8.58
C TYR A 15 -1.12 -5.43 -7.12
N CYS A 16 -2.27 -5.49 -6.45
CA CYS A 16 -2.38 -5.92 -5.07
C CYS A 16 -3.75 -6.53 -4.74
N ALA A 17 -3.78 -7.26 -3.63
CA ALA A 17 -4.99 -7.81 -3.05
C ALA A 17 -5.00 -7.64 -1.52
N CYS A 18 -6.20 -7.56 -0.94
CA CYS A 18 -6.40 -7.60 0.49
C CYS A 18 -6.49 -9.07 0.93
N LEU A 19 -5.57 -9.50 1.80
CA LEU A 19 -5.58 -10.84 2.39
C LEU A 19 -6.37 -10.89 3.70
N ASP A 20 -6.50 -9.75 4.38
CA ASP A 20 -7.18 -9.62 5.67
C ASP A 20 -7.58 -8.15 5.91
N GLU A 21 -8.87 -7.87 6.07
CA GLU A 21 -9.40 -6.51 6.19
C GLU A 21 -9.62 -6.02 7.64
N ARG A 22 -9.38 -6.86 8.66
CA ARG A 22 -9.84 -6.62 10.05
C ARG A 22 -9.34 -5.34 10.74
N ASP A 23 -8.25 -4.75 10.28
CA ASP A 23 -7.68 -3.52 10.87
C ASP A 23 -7.28 -2.52 9.77
N PRO A 24 -8.25 -1.82 9.16
CA PRO A 24 -8.00 -0.90 8.04
C PRO A 24 -7.22 0.34 8.45
N ALA A 25 -7.12 0.66 9.76
CA ALA A 25 -6.35 1.77 10.31
C ALA A 25 -4.85 1.46 10.38
N HIS A 26 -4.46 0.18 10.45
CA HIS A 26 -3.06 -0.24 10.46
C HIS A 26 -2.81 -1.27 9.35
N PRO A 27 -2.81 -0.83 8.07
CA PRO A 27 -2.46 -1.69 6.97
C PRO A 27 -0.97 -2.02 7.03
N VAL A 28 -0.64 -3.29 6.74
CA VAL A 28 0.72 -3.76 6.51
C VAL A 28 0.83 -4.27 5.08
N LEU A 29 2.01 -4.10 4.49
CA LEU A 29 2.31 -4.49 3.12
C LEU A 29 3.23 -5.72 3.11
N GLU A 30 2.77 -6.76 2.44
CA GLU A 30 3.56 -7.92 2.03
C GLU A 30 3.85 -7.81 0.53
N VAL A 31 5.03 -8.24 0.10
CA VAL A 31 5.49 -8.13 -1.29
C VAL A 31 5.85 -9.51 -1.81
N ASP A 32 5.08 -9.94 -2.81
CA ASP A 32 5.27 -11.16 -3.59
C ASP A 32 5.77 -10.85 -5.02
N ALA A 33 5.87 -9.57 -5.36
CA ALA A 33 6.36 -9.13 -6.66
C ALA A 33 7.84 -9.51 -6.88
N LEU A 34 8.22 -9.85 -8.10
CA LEU A 34 9.63 -9.85 -8.51
C LEU A 34 10.12 -8.40 -8.51
N LEU A 35 11.09 -8.07 -7.65
CA LEU A 35 11.68 -6.73 -7.57
C LEU A 35 12.99 -6.72 -8.35
N ARG A 36 13.17 -5.72 -9.21
CA ARG A 36 14.46 -5.38 -9.79
C ARG A 36 15.20 -4.40 -8.89
N GLU A 37 16.44 -4.09 -9.27
CA GLU A 37 17.16 -2.95 -8.73
C GLU A 37 16.27 -1.69 -8.84
N ASP A 38 16.33 -0.83 -7.83
CA ASP A 38 15.56 0.41 -7.67
C ASP A 38 14.04 0.29 -7.44
N ASP A 39 13.40 -0.86 -7.70
CA ASP A 39 11.95 -1.03 -7.53
C ASP A 39 11.48 -0.80 -6.08
N ALA A 40 12.38 -0.92 -5.10
CA ALA A 40 12.09 -0.71 -3.69
C ALA A 40 13.14 0.19 -2.99
N ASP A 41 13.76 1.12 -3.72
CA ASP A 41 14.68 2.12 -3.14
C ASP A 41 13.91 3.23 -2.40
N GLY A 42 13.29 2.87 -1.28
CA GLY A 42 12.49 3.74 -0.43
C GLY A 42 11.09 3.17 -0.09
N PRO A 43 10.19 4.01 0.43
CA PRO A 43 8.83 3.59 0.75
C PRO A 43 8.09 3.12 -0.49
N LEU A 44 7.39 1.99 -0.38
CA LEU A 44 6.49 1.52 -1.41
C LEU A 44 5.17 2.29 -1.34
N LEU A 45 4.64 2.63 -2.51
CA LEU A 45 3.53 3.53 -2.70
C LEU A 45 2.32 2.77 -3.23
N LEU A 46 1.31 2.60 -2.39
CA LEU A 46 0.03 2.00 -2.77
C LEU A 46 -0.95 3.12 -3.17
N PRO A 47 -1.53 3.12 -4.38
CA PRO A 47 -2.55 4.10 -4.72
C PRO A 47 -3.69 4.11 -3.69
N VAL A 48 -4.09 5.28 -3.21
CA VAL A 48 -5.24 5.41 -2.30
C VAL A 48 -6.52 4.86 -2.95
N ALA A 49 -6.61 4.89 -4.28
CA ALA A 49 -7.68 4.27 -5.04
C ALA A 49 -7.76 2.74 -4.81
N ASP A 50 -6.63 2.04 -4.79
CA ASP A 50 -6.60 0.60 -4.50
C ASP A 50 -6.96 0.29 -3.05
N TYR A 51 -6.49 1.12 -2.11
CA TYR A 51 -6.92 1.00 -0.72
C TYR A 51 -8.45 1.14 -0.60
N LYS A 52 -9.04 2.17 -1.21
CA LYS A 52 -10.51 2.36 -1.26
C LYS A 52 -11.23 1.19 -1.90
N ARG A 53 -10.69 0.65 -3.01
CA ARG A 53 -11.25 -0.53 -3.70
C ARG A 53 -11.26 -1.76 -2.80
N MET A 54 -10.21 -1.96 -2.00
CA MET A 54 -10.05 -3.14 -1.15
C MET A 54 -10.97 -3.16 0.07
N ILE A 55 -11.21 -2.00 0.70
CA ILE A 55 -11.94 -1.92 1.99
C ILE A 55 -13.28 -1.18 1.91
N GLY A 56 -13.62 -0.65 0.74
CA GLY A 56 -14.82 0.16 0.54
C GLY A 56 -14.63 1.64 0.91
N PHE A 57 -15.48 2.49 0.32
CA PHE A 57 -15.34 3.95 0.39
C PHE A 57 -15.55 4.52 1.80
N ASP A 58 -16.53 4.01 2.55
CA ASP A 58 -16.86 4.54 3.88
C ASP A 58 -15.75 4.27 4.89
N VAL A 59 -15.26 3.02 4.92
CA VAL A 59 -14.13 2.63 5.77
C VAL A 59 -12.87 3.40 5.37
N ALA A 60 -12.63 3.57 4.07
CA ALA A 60 -11.47 4.34 3.61
C ALA A 60 -11.56 5.81 4.02
N LYS A 61 -12.73 6.43 3.87
CA LYS A 61 -12.97 7.81 4.28
C LYS A 61 -12.74 8.01 5.77
N ALA A 62 -13.13 7.06 6.60
CA ALA A 62 -12.93 7.11 8.05
C ALA A 62 -11.45 7.05 8.48
N ASN A 63 -10.58 6.42 7.68
CA ASN A 63 -9.17 6.21 8.03
C ASN A 63 -8.20 7.17 7.31
N LEU A 64 -8.53 7.65 6.12
CA LEU A 64 -7.63 8.47 5.28
C LEU A 64 -7.19 9.78 5.94
N SER A 65 -8.08 10.43 6.71
CA SER A 65 -7.70 11.64 7.45
C SER A 65 -6.58 11.36 8.46
N GLY A 66 -6.63 10.20 9.14
CA GLY A 66 -5.59 9.76 10.06
C GLY A 66 -4.25 9.52 9.35
N PHE A 67 -4.26 8.88 8.18
CA PHE A 67 -3.03 8.67 7.41
C PHE A 67 -2.39 9.98 6.97
N ARG A 68 -3.19 10.92 6.45
CA ARG A 68 -2.71 12.24 6.02
C ARG A 68 -2.09 13.02 7.17
N SER A 69 -2.79 13.11 8.30
CA SER A 69 -2.30 13.80 9.49
C SER A 69 -1.04 13.17 10.07
N ALA A 70 -0.86 11.86 9.89
CA ALA A 70 0.33 11.12 10.31
C ALA A 70 1.48 11.16 9.28
N GLY A 71 1.35 11.91 8.17
CA GLY A 71 2.37 11.96 7.12
C GLY A 71 2.58 10.63 6.39
N ARG A 72 1.57 9.73 6.41
CA ARG A 72 1.62 8.42 5.77
C ARG A 72 1.15 8.44 4.32
N THR A 73 0.82 9.61 3.77
CA THR A 73 0.41 9.76 2.37
C THR A 73 1.40 10.62 1.61
N GLU A 74 1.68 10.25 0.37
CA GLU A 74 2.53 10.98 -0.57
C GLU A 74 1.71 11.30 -1.83
N SER A 75 2.01 12.42 -2.50
CA SER A 75 1.44 12.75 -3.81
C SER A 75 2.54 12.77 -4.86
N ARG A 76 2.35 12.02 -5.96
CA ARG A 76 3.28 11.98 -7.11
C ARG A 76 2.45 12.01 -8.39
N ASP A 77 2.79 12.92 -9.31
CA ASP A 77 2.12 13.09 -10.61
C ASP A 77 0.58 13.20 -10.53
N GLY A 78 0.08 13.86 -9.48
CA GLY A 78 -1.36 14.06 -9.25
C GLY A 78 -2.11 12.87 -8.63
N VAL A 79 -1.41 11.78 -8.29
CA VAL A 79 -1.98 10.61 -7.61
C VAL A 79 -1.57 10.60 -6.14
N GLU A 80 -2.54 10.33 -5.25
CA GLU A 80 -2.29 10.15 -3.82
C GLU A 80 -2.00 8.67 -3.51
N TYR A 81 -0.92 8.42 -2.78
CA TYR A 81 -0.46 7.10 -2.37
C TYR A 81 -0.41 7.00 -0.85
N LEU A 82 -0.72 5.82 -0.33
CA LEU A 82 -0.38 5.41 1.02
C LEU A 82 1.06 4.87 1.01
N ALA A 83 1.92 5.47 1.82
CA ALA A 83 3.34 5.12 1.89
C ALA A 83 3.59 4.01 2.92
N PHE A 84 4.34 3.00 2.48
CA PHE A 84 4.80 1.87 3.28
C PHE A 84 6.34 1.92 3.36
N PRO A 85 6.90 2.62 4.36
CA PRO A 85 8.36 2.67 4.55
C PRO A 85 8.92 1.32 5.00
N VAL A 86 8.08 0.45 5.57
CA VAL A 86 8.42 -0.90 5.97
C VAL A 86 7.42 -1.86 5.37
N TRP A 87 7.92 -2.91 4.74
CA TRP A 87 7.15 -4.00 4.14
C TRP A 87 7.87 -5.33 4.38
N LYS A 88 7.19 -6.44 4.13
CA LYS A 88 7.74 -7.79 4.31
C LYS A 88 7.72 -8.54 3.00
N ARG A 89 8.77 -9.31 2.71
CA ARG A 89 8.70 -10.33 1.66
C ARG A 89 7.71 -11.41 2.07
N THR A 90 6.86 -11.89 1.16
CA THR A 90 6.14 -13.15 1.36
C THR A 90 7.17 -14.26 1.58
N ARG A 91 6.94 -15.17 2.53
CA ARG A 91 7.84 -16.32 2.68
C ARG A 91 7.69 -17.19 1.43
N GLU A 92 8.81 -17.57 0.82
CA GLU A 92 8.82 -18.68 -0.14
C GLU A 92 8.20 -19.89 0.57
N GLN A 93 7.13 -20.45 -0.02
CA GLN A 93 6.57 -21.73 0.42
C GLN A 93 7.37 -22.86 -0.21
#